data_AF-A0A6P8JXT6-F1
#
_entry.id   AF-A0A6P8JXT6-F1
#
_cell.length_a   1.000
_cell.length_b   1.000
_cell.length_c   1.000
_cell.angle_alpha   90.00
_cell.angle_beta   90.00
_cell.angle_gamma   90.00
#
_symmetry.space_group_name_H-M   'P 1'
#
loop_
_entity.id
_entity.type
_entity.pdbx_description
1 polymer ?
#
loop_
_entity_poly.entity_id
_entity_poly.type
_entity_poly.pdbx_seq_one_letter_code
_entity_poly.pdbx_strand_id
1 'polypeptide(L)'
;MIPNPIEIVCVHVVQPIIDFLDYMLMEVNIVAFLAAVACLGVIMGLILGIVTFIWFKMSRDEETKKTCPGEGMPVNVKKND
;
A
#
# COMPACT_ATOMS: atom_id res chain seq x y z
N MET A 1 -10.55 1.70 -29.51
CA MET A 1 -9.69 2.24 -28.44
C MET A 1 -9.57 1.15 -27.39
N ILE A 2 -8.35 0.75 -27.03
CA ILE A 2 -8.14 -0.21 -25.95
C ILE A 2 -8.36 0.58 -24.66
N PRO A 3 -9.34 0.21 -23.82
CA PRO A 3 -9.58 0.93 -22.58
C PRO A 3 -8.35 0.79 -21.69
N ASN A 4 -7.92 1.91 -21.13
CA ASN A 4 -6.76 1.91 -20.23
C ASN A 4 -7.07 0.99 -19.04
N PRO A 5 -6.09 0.26 -18.51
CA PRO A 5 -6.31 -0.66 -17.39
C PRO A 5 -6.92 0.03 -16.16
N ILE A 6 -6.65 1.33 -15.99
CA ILE A 6 -7.25 2.17 -14.95
C ILE A 6 -8.76 2.36 -15.18
N GLU A 7 -9.16 2.58 -16.43
CA GLU A 7 -10.56 2.77 -16.80
C GLU A 7 -11.37 1.48 -16.57
N ILE A 8 -10.80 0.32 -16.89
CA ILE A 8 -11.41 -0.99 -16.60
C ILE A 8 -11.68 -1.14 -15.11
N VAL A 9 -10.70 -0.80 -14.25
CA VAL A 9 -10.85 -0.89 -12.80
C VAL A 9 -11.89 0.10 -12.29
N CYS A 10 -11.90 1.32 -12.80
CA CYS A 10 -12.92 2.30 -12.44
C CYS A 10 -14.33 1.80 -12.77
N VAL A 11 -14.52 1.19 -13.95
CA VAL A 11 -15.83 0.72 -14.39
C VAL A 11 -16.27 -0.56 -13.68
N HIS A 12 -15.36 -1.51 -13.46
CA HIS A 12 -15.73 -2.82 -12.93
C HIS A 12 -15.61 -2.94 -11.41
N VAL A 13 -14.85 -2.08 -10.77
CA VAL A 13 -14.59 -2.16 -9.33
C VAL A 13 -15.12 -0.92 -8.62
N VAL A 14 -14.81 0.28 -9.12
CA VAL A 14 -15.21 1.53 -8.43
C VAL A 14 -16.69 1.84 -8.62
N GLN A 15 -17.21 1.75 -9.85
CA GLN A 15 -18.64 2.00 -10.12
C GLN A 15 -19.59 1.13 -9.29
N PRO A 16 -19.46 -0.21 -9.21
CA PRO A 16 -20.38 -1.01 -8.40
C PRO A 16 -20.30 -0.71 -6.90
N ILE A 17 -19.14 -0.25 -6.39
CA ILE A 17 -19.02 0.22 -5.00
C ILE A 17 -19.86 1.50 -4.83
N ILE A 18 -19.74 2.46 -5.74
CA ILE A 18 -20.50 3.72 -5.71
C ILE A 18 -22.00 3.45 -5.85
N ASP A 19 -22.41 2.57 -6.77
CA ASP A 19 -23.81 2.21 -7.01
C ASP A 19 -24.44 1.57 -5.75
N PHE A 20 -23.69 0.68 -5.08
CA PHE A 20 -24.11 0.10 -3.82
C PHE A 20 -24.23 1.12 -2.67
N LEU A 21 -23.31 2.08 -2.62
CA LEU A 21 -23.34 3.19 -1.66
C LEU A 21 -24.54 4.11 -1.90
N ASP A 22 -24.85 4.42 -3.16
CA ASP A 22 -26.00 5.23 -3.56
C ASP A 22 -27.32 4.53 -3.18
N TYR A 23 -27.44 3.24 -3.47
CA TYR A 23 -28.56 2.39 -3.06
C TYR A 23 -28.78 2.43 -1.54
N MET A 24 -27.71 2.26 -0.75
CA MET A 24 -27.77 2.30 0.71
C MET A 24 -28.18 3.68 1.26
N LEU A 25 -27.79 4.75 0.57
CA LEU A 25 -28.15 6.13 0.93
C LEU A 25 -29.62 6.44 0.64
N MET A 26 -30.15 5.97 -0.50
CA MET A 26 -31.52 6.25 -0.93
C MET A 26 -32.57 5.33 -0.32
N GLU A 27 -32.32 4.03 -0.21
CA GLU A 27 -33.38 3.04 0.09
C GLU A 27 -33.31 2.41 1.49
N VAL A 28 -32.12 2.26 2.08
CA VAL A 28 -31.94 1.36 3.22
C VAL A 28 -31.89 2.09 4.56
N ASN A 29 -30.86 2.91 4.81
CA ASN A 29 -30.75 3.76 6.01
C ASN A 29 -29.43 4.55 6.01
N ILE A 30 -29.47 5.83 6.39
CA ILE A 30 -28.27 6.68 6.49
C ILE A 30 -27.21 6.09 7.43
N VAL A 31 -27.63 5.40 8.51
CA VAL A 31 -26.71 4.76 9.46
C VAL A 31 -25.95 3.60 8.82
N ALA A 32 -26.60 2.82 7.97
CA ALA A 32 -25.96 1.71 7.25
C ALA A 32 -24.97 2.23 6.20
N PHE A 33 -25.33 3.33 5.51
CA PHE A 33 -24.41 4.04 4.62
C PHE A 33 -23.16 4.53 5.38
N LEU A 34 -23.34 5.18 6.53
CA LEU A 34 -22.23 5.67 7.35
C LEU A 34 -21.30 4.53 7.79
N ALA A 35 -21.87 3.39 8.20
CA ALA A 35 -21.09 2.21 8.59
C ALA A 35 -20.29 1.64 7.41
N ALA A 36 -20.89 1.56 6.21
CA ALA A 36 -20.21 1.08 5.01
C ALA A 36 -19.03 1.98 4.61
N VAL A 37 -19.23 3.31 4.62
CA VAL A 37 -18.18 4.29 4.36
C VAL A 37 -17.06 4.21 5.41
N ALA A 38 -17.41 4.06 6.68
CA ALA A 38 -16.43 3.92 7.75
C ALA A 38 -15.57 2.66 7.57
N CYS A 39 -16.18 1.52 7.23
CA CYS A 39 -15.45 0.29 6.91
C CYS A 39 -14.50 0.46 5.72
N LEU A 40 -14.94 1.11 4.63
CA LEU A 40 -14.09 1.44 3.48
C LEU A 40 -12.88 2.30 3.89
N GLY A 41 -13.10 3.31 4.72
CA GLY A 41 -12.05 4.17 5.25
C GLY A 41 -11.04 3.40 6.10
N VAL A 42 -11.50 2.50 6.98
CA VAL A 42 -10.62 1.66 7.81
C VAL A 42 -9.76 0.73 6.95
N ILE A 43 -10.35 0.10 5.92
CA ILE A 43 -9.62 -0.80 5.02
C ILE A 43 -8.56 -0.02 4.23
N MET A 44 -8.94 1.12 3.65
CA MET A 44 -8.01 2.00 2.93
C MET A 44 -6.88 2.49 3.83
N GLY A 45 -7.21 2.91 5.06
CA GLY A 45 -6.24 3.34 6.07
C GLY A 45 -5.29 2.22 6.48
N LEU A 46 -5.79 0.99 6.64
CA LEU A 46 -4.96 -0.19 6.92
C LEU A 46 -4.00 -0.49 5.79
N ILE A 47 -4.47 -0.48 4.54
CA ILE A 47 -3.63 -0.73 3.36
C ILE A 47 -2.52 0.32 3.30
N LEU A 48 -2.87 1.60 3.39
CA LEU A 48 -1.89 2.68 3.37
C LEU A 48 -0.91 2.59 4.55
N GLY A 49 -1.41 2.28 5.76
CA GLY A 49 -0.58 2.09 6.94
C GLY A 49 0.42 0.93 6.78
N ILE A 50 -0.02 -0.19 6.22
CA ILE A 50 0.86 -1.34 5.91
C ILE A 50 1.89 -0.95 4.84
N VAL A 51 1.48 -0.27 3.76
CA VAL A 51 2.39 0.20 2.72
C VAL A 51 3.43 1.15 3.31
N THR A 52 3.03 2.12 4.12
CA THR A 52 3.93 3.04 4.83
C THR A 52 4.86 2.29 5.78
N PHE A 53 4.37 1.28 6.51
CA PHE A 53 5.18 0.48 7.40
C PHE A 53 6.24 -0.34 6.64
N ILE A 54 5.86 -0.99 5.54
CA ILE A 54 6.78 -1.73 4.67
C ILE A 54 7.80 -0.78 4.07
N TRP A 55 7.35 0.37 3.56
CA TRP A 55 8.22 1.40 3.00
C TRP A 55 9.23 1.91 4.03
N PHE A 56 8.76 2.23 5.23
CA PHE A 56 9.61 2.66 6.34
C PHE A 56 10.64 1.59 6.71
N LYS A 57 10.22 0.33 6.80
CA LYS A 57 11.11 -0.80 7.09
C LYS A 57 12.16 -0.98 5.98
N MET A 58 11.78 -0.90 4.71
CA MET A 58 12.72 -0.98 3.58
C MET A 58 13.70 0.20 3.60
N SER A 59 13.23 1.42 3.80
CA SER A 59 14.08 2.62 3.88
C SER A 59 15.09 2.51 5.03
N ARG A 60 14.68 1.96 6.17
CA ARG A 60 15.58 1.70 7.31
C ARG A 60 16.61 0.60 7.01
N ASP A 61 16.21 -0.48 6.33
CA ASP A 61 17.13 -1.55 5.92
C ASP A 61 18.18 -1.01 4.92
N GLU A 62 17.76 -0.15 4.00
CA GLU A 62 18.66 0.54 3.08
C GLU A 62 19.62 1.51 3.78
N GLU A 63 19.15 2.30 4.76
CA GLU A 63 20.05 3.15 5.57
C GLU A 63 21.03 2.34 6.42
N THR A 64 20.60 1.19 6.95
CA THR A 64 21.48 0.30 7.74
C THR A 64 22.55 -0.33 6.86
N LYS A 65 22.21 -0.74 5.62
CA LYS A 65 23.18 -1.20 4.61
C LYS A 65 24.12 -0.10 4.13
N LYS A 66 23.64 1.15 4.04
CA LYS A 66 24.47 2.32 3.70
C LYS A 66 25.35 2.81 4.85
N THR A 67 25.02 2.47 6.10
CA THR A 67 25.84 2.81 7.29
C THR A 67 26.90 1.74 7.60
N CYS A 68 26.72 0.51 7.09
CA CYS A 68 27.77 -0.52 7.08
C CYS A 68 28.37 -0.79 5.67
N PRO A 69 29.05 0.16 5.02
CA PRO A 69 30.04 -0.14 4.00
C PRO A 69 31.41 -0.26 4.70
N GLY A 70 31.61 -1.28 5.55
CA GLY A 70 32.77 -1.23 6.46
C GLY A 70 33.14 -2.42 7.34
N GLU A 71 32.70 -3.65 7.06
CA GLU A 71 33.43 -4.85 7.48
C GLU A 71 33.48 -5.75 6.23
N GLY A 72 34.39 -5.50 5.29
CA GLY A 72 35.81 -5.74 5.53
C GLY A 72 36.11 -7.15 5.03
N MET A 73 36.05 -7.29 3.71
CA MET A 73 36.68 -8.36 2.94
C MET A 73 37.99 -8.80 3.62
N PRO A 74 38.27 -10.10 3.83
CA PRO A 74 39.59 -10.52 4.28
C PRO A 74 40.58 -10.22 3.15
N VAL A 75 41.23 -9.06 3.22
CA VAL A 75 42.37 -8.71 2.37
C VAL A 75 43.49 -9.66 2.77
N ASN A 76 43.72 -10.61 1.87
CA ASN A 76 44.86 -11.50 1.78
C ASN A 76 46.17 -10.75 2.12
N VAL A 77 46.67 -10.92 3.35
CA VAL A 77 48.01 -10.46 3.74
C VAL A 77 49.02 -11.49 3.23
N LYS A 78 49.53 -11.22 2.03
CA LYS A 78 50.75 -11.81 1.49
C LYS A 78 51.89 -11.58 2.48
N LYS A 79 52.27 -12.63 3.22
CA LYS A 79 53.45 -12.63 4.09
C LYS A 79 54.63 -13.19 3.28
N ASN A 80 55.40 -12.28 2.68
CA ASN A 80 56.76 -12.57 2.26
C ASN A 80 57.69 -11.89 3.28
N ASP A 81 58.34 -12.70 4.10
CA ASP A 81 59.75 -12.64 4.52
C ASP A 81 59.97 -13.75 5.58
#